data_AF-A0A7C7VTW2-F1
#
_entry.id   AF-A0A7C7VTW2-F1
#
_cell.length_a   1.000
_cell.length_b   1.000
_cell.length_c   1.000
_cell.angle_alpha   90.00
_cell.angle_beta   90.00
_cell.angle_gamma   90.00
#
_symmetry.space_group_name_H-M   'P 1'
#
loop_
_entity.id
_entity.type
_entity.pdbx_description
1 polymer ?
#
loop_
_entity_poly.entity_id
_entity_poly.type
_entity_poly.pdbx_seq_one_letter_code
_entity_poly.pdbx_strand_id
1 'polypeptide(L)'
;MKTSRDIYFYAVALISMEVVLWGMIGLTRSVFSDSVGGGVVQLAQALALIFVGVPVFGIHWWAAERSAKKDSAERESAVRAFFLYAMLLGLLIPLTQNGLAFLNRLMLDIFNIPSSRAIIGGYQSLGDNLIAVLMSGFVAAYFLHILKRDWQENFDKTALTLTR
;
A
#
# COMPACT_ATOMS: atom_id res chain seq x y z
N MET A 1 -20.54 18.18 12.91
CA MET A 1 -20.90 17.37 11.72
C MET A 1 -19.68 17.07 10.82
N LYS A 2 -18.43 17.06 11.34
CA LYS A 2 -17.20 16.86 10.55
C LYS A 2 -16.86 15.36 10.33
N THR A 3 -17.06 14.53 11.35
CA THR A 3 -16.61 13.14 11.41
C THR A 3 -17.08 12.26 10.26
N SER A 4 -18.35 12.35 9.84
CA SER A 4 -18.88 11.53 8.74
C SER A 4 -18.26 11.87 7.38
N ARG A 5 -17.95 13.15 7.15
CA ARG A 5 -17.29 13.60 5.93
C ARG A 5 -15.85 13.09 5.90
N ASP A 6 -15.13 13.22 7.01
CA ASP A 6 -13.71 12.86 7.06
C ASP A 6 -13.53 11.33 6.95
N ILE A 7 -14.44 10.53 7.54
CA ILE A 7 -14.51 9.08 7.32
C ILE A 7 -14.66 8.73 5.83
N TYR A 8 -15.54 9.44 5.10
CA TYR A 8 -15.72 9.22 3.66
C TYR A 8 -14.41 9.49 2.90
N PHE A 9 -13.75 10.61 3.15
CA PHE A 9 -12.49 10.94 2.46
C PHE A 9 -11.40 9.89 2.73
N TYR A 10 -11.24 9.45 3.98
CA TYR A 10 -10.29 8.41 4.34
C TYR A 10 -10.65 7.04 3.78
N ALA A 11 -11.93 6.65 3.79
CA ALA A 11 -12.38 5.38 3.21
C ALA A 11 -12.13 5.33 1.69
N VAL A 12 -12.48 6.41 0.98
CA VAL A 12 -12.24 6.51 -0.47
C VAL A 12 -10.74 6.52 -0.75
N ALA A 13 -9.93 7.25 0.02
CA ALA A 13 -8.48 7.23 -0.12
C ALA A 13 -7.90 5.82 0.13
N LEU A 14 -8.42 5.08 1.11
CA LEU A 14 -7.96 3.73 1.41
C LEU A 14 -8.24 2.79 0.23
N ILE A 15 -9.49 2.73 -0.21
CA ILE A 15 -9.90 1.82 -1.29
C ILE A 15 -9.18 2.18 -2.60
N SER A 16 -9.08 3.48 -2.93
CA SER A 16 -8.41 3.91 -4.16
C SER A 16 -6.90 3.65 -4.13
N MET A 17 -6.24 3.74 -2.97
CA MET A 17 -4.83 3.36 -2.87
C MET A 17 -4.63 1.86 -3.11
N GLU A 18 -5.49 0.99 -2.57
CA GLU A 18 -5.45 -0.44 -2.85
C GLU A 18 -5.61 -0.71 -4.36
N VAL A 19 -6.58 -0.07 -5.00
CA VAL A 19 -6.77 -0.13 -6.45
C VAL A 19 -5.50 0.28 -7.22
N VAL A 20 -4.86 1.37 -6.81
CA VAL A 20 -3.59 1.83 -7.40
C VAL A 20 -2.48 0.82 -7.16
N LEU A 21 -2.34 0.26 -5.95
CA LEU A 21 -1.34 -0.74 -5.64
C LEU A 21 -1.45 -1.97 -6.55
N TRP A 22 -2.66 -2.53 -6.67
CA TRP A 22 -2.91 -3.67 -7.56
C TRP A 22 -2.66 -3.32 -9.03
N GLY A 23 -3.01 -2.11 -9.45
CA GLY A 23 -2.67 -1.58 -10.78
C GLY A 23 -1.16 -1.51 -11.02
N MET A 24 -0.39 -0.96 -10.07
CA MET A 24 1.07 -0.89 -10.16
C MET A 24 1.72 -2.27 -10.22
N ILE A 25 1.30 -3.19 -9.34
CA ILE A 25 1.80 -4.58 -9.35
C ILE A 25 1.51 -5.25 -10.69
N GLY A 26 0.26 -5.15 -11.17
CA GLY A 26 -0.15 -5.73 -12.45
C GLY A 26 0.59 -5.15 -13.64
N LEU A 27 0.78 -3.83 -13.66
CA LEU A 27 1.50 -3.13 -14.73
C LEU A 27 2.96 -3.59 -14.76
N THR A 28 3.64 -3.59 -13.62
CA THR A 28 5.04 -3.99 -13.55
C THR A 28 5.21 -5.46 -13.95
N ARG A 29 4.35 -6.36 -13.47
CA ARG A 29 4.37 -7.76 -13.92
C ARG A 29 4.15 -7.91 -15.42
N SER A 30 3.23 -7.13 -16.00
CA SER A 30 2.99 -7.15 -17.44
C SER A 30 4.19 -6.66 -18.25
N VAL A 31 4.96 -5.70 -17.73
CA VAL A 31 6.17 -5.18 -18.39
C VAL A 31 7.30 -6.19 -18.38
N PHE A 32 7.42 -6.98 -17.31
CA PHE A 32 8.46 -8.00 -17.15
C PHE A 32 8.00 -9.42 -17.53
N SER A 33 6.84 -9.56 -18.17
CA SER A 33 6.34 -10.88 -18.61
C SER A 33 7.04 -11.31 -19.91
N ASP A 34 7.46 -12.57 -19.97
CA ASP A 34 8.03 -13.17 -21.18
C ASP A 34 6.96 -13.50 -22.25
N SER A 35 5.67 -13.33 -21.94
CA SER A 35 4.56 -13.66 -22.85
C SER A 35 4.29 -12.56 -23.87
N VAL A 36 4.82 -12.71 -25.09
CA VAL A 36 4.50 -11.80 -26.21
C VAL A 36 3.08 -12.08 -26.72
N GLY A 37 2.20 -11.07 -26.68
CA GLY A 37 0.84 -11.11 -27.25
C GLY A 37 -0.27 -11.65 -26.32
N GLY A 38 0.07 -12.33 -25.21
CA GLY A 38 -0.90 -12.89 -24.26
C GLY A 38 -1.34 -11.97 -23.12
N GLY A 39 -0.65 -10.84 -22.92
CA GLY A 39 -0.78 -9.97 -21.74
C GLY A 39 -1.67 -8.72 -21.90
N VAL A 40 -2.30 -8.52 -23.05
CA VAL A 40 -3.00 -7.26 -23.38
C VAL A 40 -4.13 -6.95 -22.40
N VAL A 41 -4.87 -7.98 -21.96
CA VAL A 41 -5.98 -7.83 -21.00
C VAL A 41 -5.44 -7.40 -19.63
N GLN A 42 -4.37 -8.03 -19.15
CA GLN A 42 -3.76 -7.71 -17.85
C GLN A 42 -3.16 -6.31 -17.87
N LEU A 43 -2.51 -5.93 -18.96
CA LEU A 43 -1.98 -4.58 -19.16
C LEU A 43 -3.10 -3.54 -19.15
N ALA A 44 -4.17 -3.76 -19.93
CA ALA A 44 -5.31 -2.85 -19.99
C ALA A 44 -6.00 -2.72 -18.63
N GLN A 45 -6.18 -3.82 -17.90
CA GLN A 45 -6.72 -3.81 -16.55
C GLN A 45 -5.83 -3.00 -15.60
N ALA A 46 -4.52 -3.24 -15.61
CA ALA A 46 -3.58 -2.52 -14.76
C ALA A 46 -3.59 -1.01 -15.04
N LEU A 47 -3.60 -0.62 -16.32
CA LEU A 47 -3.71 0.77 -16.75
C LEU A 47 -5.04 1.40 -16.32
N ALA A 48 -6.16 0.68 -16.46
CA ALA A 48 -7.47 1.16 -16.02
C ALA A 48 -7.50 1.42 -14.50
N LEU A 49 -6.96 0.50 -13.70
CA LEU A 49 -6.86 0.68 -12.25
C LEU A 49 -6.02 1.90 -11.89
N ILE A 50 -4.90 2.13 -12.58
CA ILE A 50 -4.04 3.29 -12.33
C ILE A 50 -4.73 4.59 -12.76
N PHE A 51 -5.29 4.65 -13.97
CA PHE A 51 -5.89 5.87 -14.50
C PHE A 51 -7.12 6.33 -13.71
N VAL A 52 -7.88 5.40 -13.12
CA VAL A 52 -9.00 5.76 -12.24
C VAL A 52 -8.52 5.96 -10.80
N GLY A 53 -7.70 5.03 -10.30
CA GLY A 53 -7.28 5.01 -8.91
C GLY A 53 -6.40 6.20 -8.52
N VAL A 54 -5.42 6.57 -9.34
CA VAL A 54 -4.44 7.61 -8.99
C VAL A 54 -5.11 8.98 -8.82
N PRO A 55 -5.97 9.46 -9.74
CA PRO A 55 -6.66 10.73 -9.55
C PRO A 55 -7.59 10.71 -8.33
N VAL A 56 -8.35 9.61 -8.13
CA VAL A 56 -9.27 9.48 -6.99
C VAL A 56 -8.50 9.51 -5.67
N PHE A 57 -7.44 8.71 -5.55
CA PHE A 57 -6.57 8.69 -4.38
C PHE A 57 -5.93 10.05 -4.15
N GLY A 58 -5.29 10.61 -5.20
CA GLY A 58 -4.54 11.86 -5.10
C GLY A 58 -5.40 13.02 -4.61
N ILE A 59 -6.63 13.17 -5.13
CA ILE A 59 -7.55 14.24 -4.71
C ILE A 59 -7.99 14.05 -3.25
N HIS A 60 -8.45 12.84 -2.88
CA HIS A 60 -9.00 12.60 -1.55
C HIS A 60 -7.91 12.63 -0.47
N TRP A 61 -6.75 12.04 -0.76
CA TRP A 61 -5.61 12.05 0.14
C TRP A 61 -5.01 13.45 0.31
N TRP A 62 -4.86 14.22 -0.76
CA TRP A 62 -4.39 15.61 -0.67
C TRP A 62 -5.34 16.47 0.16
N ALA A 63 -6.66 16.32 -0.01
CA ALA A 63 -7.65 17.05 0.77
C ALA A 63 -7.61 16.67 2.27
N ALA A 64 -7.46 15.39 2.58
CA ALA A 64 -7.31 14.89 3.95
C ALA A 64 -6.02 15.42 4.60
N GLU A 65 -4.89 15.34 3.89
CA GLU A 65 -3.59 15.80 4.38
C GLU A 65 -3.55 17.32 4.57
N ARG A 66 -4.16 18.08 3.66
CA ARG A 66 -4.27 19.54 3.79
C ARG A 66 -5.12 19.93 4.99
N SER A 67 -6.17 19.18 5.30
CA SER A 67 -7.02 19.41 6.48
C SER A 67 -6.24 19.13 7.77
N ALA A 68 -5.53 18.00 7.84
CA ALA A 68 -4.69 17.65 9.00
C ALA A 68 -3.54 18.64 9.26
N LYS A 69 -2.98 19.25 8.22
CA LYS A 69 -1.95 20.31 8.37
C LYS A 69 -2.50 21.63 8.90
N LYS A 70 -3.78 21.93 8.66
CA LYS A 70 -4.43 23.17 9.09
C LYS A 70 -5.01 23.08 10.50
N ASP A 71 -5.47 21.90 10.91
CA ASP A 71 -6.16 21.68 12.17
C ASP A 71 -5.47 20.55 12.95
N SER A 72 -4.80 20.90 14.05
CA SER A 72 -4.10 19.92 14.87
C SER A 72 -5.03 18.89 15.51
N ALA A 73 -6.29 19.25 15.77
CA ALA A 73 -7.26 18.31 16.33
C ALA A 73 -7.64 17.22 15.31
N GLU A 74 -7.63 17.56 14.02
CA GLU A 74 -7.85 16.59 12.93
C GLU A 74 -6.65 15.66 12.76
N ARG A 75 -5.43 16.16 12.99
CA ARG A 75 -4.20 15.35 12.95
C ARG A 75 -4.11 14.36 14.11
N GLU A 76 -4.61 14.74 15.27
CA GLU A 76 -4.69 13.90 16.47
C GLU A 76 -5.97 13.04 16.52
N SER A 77 -6.81 13.11 15.48
CA SER A 77 -8.06 12.37 15.40
C SER A 77 -7.84 10.86 15.32
N ALA A 78 -8.64 10.11 16.09
CA ALA A 78 -8.69 8.66 16.05
C ALA A 78 -9.01 8.12 14.64
N VAL A 79 -9.76 8.88 13.84
CA VAL A 79 -10.11 8.50 12.45
C VAL A 79 -8.86 8.45 11.56
N ARG A 80 -7.97 9.45 11.67
CA ARG A 80 -6.72 9.49 10.89
C ARG A 80 -5.77 8.37 11.33
N ALA A 81 -5.63 8.16 12.63
CA ALA A 81 -4.83 7.06 13.15
C ALA A 81 -5.35 5.71 12.63
N PHE A 82 -6.66 5.46 12.76
CA PHE A 82 -7.30 4.24 12.24
C PHE A 82 -7.06 4.07 10.74
N PHE A 83 -7.24 5.13 9.94
CA PHE A 83 -6.96 5.11 8.51
C PHE A 83 -5.50 4.72 8.22
N LEU A 84 -4.52 5.33 8.87
CA LEU A 84 -3.10 5.05 8.62
C LEU A 84 -2.74 3.60 8.99
N TYR A 85 -3.26 3.09 10.11
CA TYR A 85 -3.06 1.69 10.49
C TYR A 85 -3.76 0.72 9.53
N ALA A 86 -4.99 1.03 9.11
CA ALA A 86 -5.73 0.21 8.16
C ALA A 86 -5.04 0.19 6.78
N MET A 87 -4.53 1.33 6.33
CA MET A 87 -3.71 1.45 5.12
C MET A 87 -2.46 0.58 5.23
N LEU A 88 -1.69 0.73 6.33
CA LEU A 88 -0.50 -0.08 6.53
C LEU A 88 -0.81 -1.57 6.59
N LEU A 89 -1.90 -1.96 7.24
CA LEU A 89 -2.33 -3.35 7.26
C LEU A 89 -2.62 -3.86 5.85
N GLY A 90 -3.38 -3.10 5.05
CA GLY A 90 -3.68 -3.40 3.65
C GLY A 90 -2.43 -3.59 2.80
N LEU A 91 -1.42 -2.73 2.98
CA LEU A 91 -0.14 -2.78 2.26
C LEU A 91 0.80 -3.90 2.77
N LEU A 92 0.76 -4.21 4.07
CA LEU A 92 1.63 -5.22 4.67
C LEU A 92 1.17 -6.65 4.39
N ILE A 93 -0.12 -6.88 4.12
CA ILE A 93 -0.64 -8.19 3.71
C ILE A 93 0.05 -8.69 2.43
N PRO A 94 -0.01 -8.00 1.27
CA PRO A 94 0.67 -8.44 0.06
C PRO A 94 2.18 -8.40 0.21
N LEU A 95 2.76 -7.44 0.97
CA LEU A 95 4.19 -7.44 1.26
C LEU A 95 4.63 -8.74 1.93
N THR A 96 3.94 -9.14 3.00
CA THR A 96 4.30 -10.34 3.78
C THR A 96 4.01 -11.61 3.00
N GLN A 97 2.83 -11.71 2.37
CA GLN A 97 2.45 -12.88 1.58
C GLN A 97 3.45 -13.12 0.44
N ASN A 98 3.78 -12.09 -0.34
CA ASN A 98 4.71 -12.23 -1.46
C ASN A 98 6.16 -12.36 -0.96
N GLY A 99 6.52 -11.80 0.19
CA GLY A 99 7.81 -12.03 0.84
C GLY A 99 8.00 -13.50 1.24
N LEU A 100 6.98 -14.10 1.84
CA LEU A 100 6.98 -15.53 2.17
C LEU A 100 7.01 -16.40 0.91
N ALA A 101 6.24 -16.05 -0.13
CA ALA A 101 6.26 -16.75 -1.41
C ALA A 101 7.64 -16.68 -2.10
N PHE A 102 8.27 -15.50 -2.08
CA PHE A 102 9.62 -15.28 -2.59
C PHE A 102 10.64 -16.16 -1.85
N LEU A 103 10.62 -16.15 -0.51
CA LEU A 103 11.53 -16.96 0.30
C LEU A 103 11.31 -18.46 0.06
N ASN A 104 10.05 -18.91 0.06
CA ASN A 104 9.69 -20.30 -0.23
C ASN A 104 10.25 -20.74 -1.59
N ARG A 105 10.05 -19.93 -2.64
CA ARG A 105 10.52 -20.25 -3.99
C ARG A 105 12.03 -20.23 -4.10
N LEU A 106 12.69 -19.25 -3.48
CA LEU A 106 14.15 -19.18 -3.40
C LEU A 106 14.73 -20.43 -2.75
N MET A 107 14.13 -20.93 -1.67
CA MET A 107 14.57 -22.17 -1.03
C MET A 107 14.40 -23.37 -1.96
N LEU A 108 13.24 -23.52 -2.62
CA LEU A 108 13.02 -24.61 -3.56
C LEU A 108 14.05 -24.61 -4.70
N ASP A 109 14.36 -23.43 -5.24
CA ASP A 109 15.36 -23.28 -6.30
C ASP A 109 16.76 -23.66 -5.82
N ILE A 110 17.16 -23.24 -4.60
CA ILE A 110 18.46 -23.59 -3.99
C ILE A 110 18.60 -25.11 -3.81
N PHE A 111 17.53 -25.79 -3.40
CA PHE A 111 17.53 -27.24 -3.19
C PHE A 111 17.16 -28.04 -4.45
N ASN A 112 17.01 -27.37 -5.61
CA ASN A 112 16.61 -27.97 -6.88
C ASN A 112 15.30 -28.80 -6.77
N ILE A 113 14.36 -28.33 -5.95
CA ILE A 113 13.04 -28.93 -5.74
C ILE A 113 12.06 -28.32 -6.75
N PRO A 114 11.21 -29.12 -7.41
CA PRO A 114 10.23 -28.58 -8.35
C PRO A 114 9.34 -27.51 -7.72
N SER A 115 9.18 -26.38 -8.42
CA SER A 115 8.36 -25.24 -7.97
C SER A 115 6.88 -25.57 -7.76
N SER A 116 6.39 -26.67 -8.33
CA SER A 116 5.05 -27.22 -8.05
C SER A 116 4.85 -27.64 -6.59
N ARG A 117 5.93 -27.81 -5.82
CA ARG A 117 5.90 -28.11 -4.38
C ARG A 117 5.84 -26.86 -3.50
N ALA A 118 5.74 -25.67 -4.08
CA ALA A 118 5.60 -24.44 -3.33
C ALA A 118 4.29 -24.41 -2.52
N ILE A 119 4.44 -24.31 -1.20
CA ILE A 119 3.32 -24.20 -0.25
C ILE A 119 2.64 -22.82 -0.35
N ILE A 120 3.41 -21.76 -0.63
CA ILE A 120 2.94 -20.38 -0.77
C ILE A 120 3.33 -19.85 -2.14
N GLY A 121 2.38 -19.24 -2.86
CA GLY A 121 2.63 -18.54 -4.13
C GLY A 121 3.02 -19.45 -5.29
N GLY A 122 2.56 -20.71 -5.33
CA GLY A 122 2.98 -21.69 -6.35
C GLY A 122 2.72 -21.29 -7.81
N TYR A 123 1.74 -20.44 -8.06
CA TYR A 123 1.42 -19.91 -9.39
C TYR A 123 2.23 -18.66 -9.77
N GLN A 124 3.06 -18.12 -8.86
CA GLN A 124 3.79 -16.88 -9.06
C GLN A 124 5.29 -17.16 -9.21
N SER A 125 5.93 -16.52 -10.18
CA SER A 125 7.38 -16.59 -10.34
C SER A 125 8.10 -15.85 -9.19
N LEU A 126 9.41 -16.06 -9.07
CA LEU A 126 10.24 -15.32 -8.12
C LEU A 126 10.18 -13.80 -8.40
N GLY A 127 10.18 -13.42 -9.69
CA GLY A 127 10.01 -12.03 -10.13
C GLY A 127 8.65 -11.45 -9.76
N ASP A 128 7.56 -12.20 -9.95
CA ASP A 128 6.20 -11.73 -9.60
C ASP A 128 6.06 -11.40 -8.12
N ASN A 129 6.64 -12.25 -7.27
CA ASN A 129 6.64 -12.07 -5.84
C ASN A 129 7.50 -10.88 -5.44
N LEU A 130 8.71 -10.75 -6.01
CA LEU A 130 9.59 -9.63 -5.75
C LEU A 130 8.96 -8.29 -6.15
N ILE A 131 8.32 -8.21 -7.33
CA ILE A 131 7.61 -7.01 -7.79
C ILE A 131 6.54 -6.60 -6.78
N ALA A 132 5.73 -7.54 -6.30
CA ALA A 132 4.69 -7.23 -5.32
C ALA A 132 5.26 -6.78 -3.98
N VAL A 133 6.37 -7.38 -3.52
CA VAL A 133 7.09 -6.94 -2.31
C VAL A 133 7.59 -5.51 -2.48
N LEU A 134 8.25 -5.19 -3.60
CA LEU A 134 8.81 -3.87 -3.84
C LEU A 134 7.73 -2.79 -3.95
N MET A 135 6.64 -3.05 -4.68
CA MET A 135 5.53 -2.10 -4.84
C MET A 135 4.80 -1.85 -3.53
N SER A 136 4.46 -2.92 -2.80
CA SER A 136 3.80 -2.80 -1.50
C SER A 136 4.71 -2.11 -0.49
N GLY A 137 5.99 -2.45 -0.48
CA GLY A 137 6.99 -1.86 0.42
C GLY A 137 7.24 -0.38 0.14
N PHE A 138 7.27 0.02 -1.13
CA PHE A 138 7.41 1.42 -1.52
C PHE A 138 6.25 2.29 -1.00
N VAL A 139 5.02 1.84 -1.22
CA VAL A 139 3.83 2.55 -0.72
C VAL A 139 3.76 2.50 0.81
N ALA A 140 4.06 1.36 1.41
CA ALA A 140 4.09 1.23 2.87
C ALA A 140 5.11 2.18 3.50
N ALA A 141 6.29 2.34 2.91
CA ALA A 141 7.31 3.27 3.38
C ALA A 141 6.80 4.73 3.41
N TYR A 142 6.03 5.14 2.40
CA TYR A 142 5.39 6.45 2.37
C TYR A 142 4.43 6.66 3.56
N PHE A 143 3.53 5.71 3.80
CA PHE A 143 2.57 5.84 4.91
C PHE A 143 3.21 5.64 6.29
N LEU A 144 4.23 4.80 6.41
CA LEU A 144 5.04 4.67 7.63
C LEU A 144 5.74 5.99 7.97
N HIS A 145 6.28 6.69 6.96
CA HIS A 145 6.90 7.99 7.16
C HIS A 145 5.89 9.02 7.70
N ILE A 146 4.68 9.05 7.14
CA ILE A 146 3.60 9.94 7.62
C ILE A 146 3.19 9.60 9.05
N LEU A 147 2.94 8.32 9.34
CA LEU A 147 2.56 7.87 10.68
C LEU A 147 3.63 8.22 11.72
N LYS A 148 4.91 8.01 11.38
CA LYS A 148 6.04 8.35 12.25
C LYS A 148 6.09 9.85 12.52
N ARG A 149 5.91 10.69 11.50
CA ARG A 149 5.88 12.14 11.66
C ARG A 149 4.72 12.59 12.55
N ASP A 150 3.53 12.03 12.34
CA ASP A 150 2.34 12.36 13.13
C ASP A 150 2.55 11.98 14.62
N TRP A 151 3.21 10.86 14.90
CA TRP A 151 3.60 10.50 16.27
C TRP A 151 4.61 11.45 16.89
N GLN A 152 5.69 11.78 16.20
CA GLN A 152 6.74 12.68 16.72
C GLN A 152 6.16 14.03 17.14
N GLU A 153 5.32 14.62 16.30
CA GLU A 153 4.71 15.93 16.60
C GLU A 153 3.70 15.89 17.76
N ASN A 154 3.06 14.75 18.02
CA ASN A 154 2.14 14.60 19.15
C ASN A 154 2.88 14.41 20.49
N PHE A 155 4.01 13.71 20.47
CA PHE A 155 4.87 13.56 21.66
C PHE A 155 5.45 14.91 22.09
N ASP A 156 5.94 15.72 21.15
CA ASP A 156 6.49 17.06 21.46
C ASP A 156 5.46 17.97 22.14
N LYS A 157 4.19 17.95 21.70
CA LYS A 157 3.13 18.75 22.34
C LYS A 157 2.83 18.32 23.77
N THR A 158 2.80 17.01 24.02
CA THR A 158 2.50 16.46 25.34
C THR A 158 3.63 16.80 26.34
N ALA A 159 4.88 16.77 25.88
CA ALA A 159 6.03 17.20 26.66
C ALA A 159 5.91 18.69 27.06
N LEU A 160 5.46 19.56 26.15
CA LEU A 160 5.24 20.99 26.44
C LEU A 160 4.13 21.26 27.45
N THR A 161 3.09 20.42 27.52
CA THR A 161 2.00 20.56 28.49
C THR A 161 2.35 20.04 29.88
N LEU A 162 3.29 19.08 30.01
CA LEU A 162 3.72 18.54 31.31
C LEU A 162 4.73 19.44 32.03
N THR A 163 5.36 20.38 31.33
CA THR A 163 6.34 21.34 31.88
C THR A 163 5.73 22.68 32.31
N ARG A 164 4.40 22.83 32.32
CA ARG A 164 3.67 24.00 32.83
C ARG A 164 2.88 23.66 34.07
#